data_AF-A0AAQ4EHT4-F1
#
_entry.id   AF-A0AAQ4EHT4-F1
#
_cell.length_a   1.000
_cell.length_b   1.000
_cell.length_c   1.000
_cell.angle_alpha   90.00
_cell.angle_beta   90.00
_cell.angle_gamma   90.00
#
_symmetry.space_group_name_H-M   'P 1'
#
loop_
_entity.id
_entity.type
_entity.pdbx_description
1 polymer ?
#
loop_
_entity_poly.entity_id
_entity_poly.type
_entity_poly.pdbx_seq_one_letter_code
_entity_poly.pdbx_strand_id
1 'polypeptide(L)'
;MCLENFSSQVVERHNKPEVEVRSSKELLLTPVVISRNEKEKVLIEASINSLRISIAIKKADDIEHILCHKFMRFMMMRAENFIVLRRKPIEGYDISFLITNFHTEQMYKHKLVDFVIHFMEEIDKEISEMKLALNARARICAEEFLKRCNYRKRLVTQLVFDIDRHRSTTINIKTTLEMLYGSWNEVRQSTIRKCFADAGFVLPTDKEEVQPEDQAELDRTWDGLAVPGVEFDDFVSADENLAVAPELTDQEIVDRVLLPEDDSSSDSGESERDEPTMSSAAAADMARRLKGYLEKLPTTKTADVEKALLSMDNVENFILRSAVKSHQTKITSFFK
;
A
#
# COMPACT_ATOMS: atom_id res chain seq x y z
N MET A 1 5.60 -17.61 -38.00
CA MET A 1 5.60 -18.95 -37.37
C MET A 1 5.57 -20.01 -38.46
N CYS A 2 6.74 -20.53 -38.83
CA CYS A 2 6.91 -21.62 -39.79
C CYS A 2 7.61 -22.76 -39.03
N LEU A 3 6.83 -23.50 -38.24
CA LEU A 3 7.33 -24.59 -37.40
C LEU A 3 7.00 -25.92 -38.05
N GLU A 4 7.89 -26.89 -37.92
CA GLU A 4 7.72 -28.24 -38.46
C GLU A 4 7.97 -29.28 -37.37
N ASN A 5 7.31 -30.44 -37.49
CA ASN A 5 7.57 -31.55 -36.59
C ASN A 5 8.99 -32.09 -36.82
N PHE A 6 9.81 -32.13 -35.76
CA PHE A 6 11.21 -32.54 -35.85
C PHE A 6 11.58 -33.48 -34.71
N SER A 7 12.13 -34.65 -35.04
CA SER A 7 12.59 -35.64 -34.06
C SER A 7 13.99 -35.29 -33.53
N SER A 8 14.24 -35.52 -32.25
CA SER A 8 15.53 -35.19 -31.62
C SER A 8 16.68 -35.99 -32.25
N GLN A 9 17.78 -35.31 -32.56
CA GLN A 9 19.01 -35.94 -33.06
C GLN A 9 19.87 -36.56 -31.94
N VAL A 10 19.65 -36.15 -30.68
CA VAL A 10 20.48 -36.55 -29.53
C VAL A 10 19.88 -37.73 -28.78
N VAL A 11 18.55 -37.79 -28.68
CA VAL A 11 17.84 -38.81 -27.92
C VAL A 11 16.85 -39.52 -28.83
N GLU A 12 17.05 -40.83 -29.00
CA GLU A 12 16.19 -41.65 -29.85
C GLU A 12 14.73 -41.57 -29.40
N ARG A 13 13.79 -41.45 -30.36
CA ARG A 13 12.33 -41.42 -30.14
C ARG A 13 11.81 -40.29 -29.25
N HIS A 14 12.61 -39.26 -29.00
CA HIS A 14 12.15 -38.07 -28.29
C HIS A 14 11.82 -36.94 -29.26
N ASN A 15 10.79 -36.16 -28.93
CA ASN A 15 10.48 -34.89 -29.55
C ASN A 15 10.42 -33.84 -28.45
N LYS A 16 11.32 -32.87 -28.50
CA LYS A 16 11.46 -31.81 -27.50
C LYS A 16 11.53 -30.46 -28.22
N PRO A 17 11.04 -29.37 -27.61
CA PRO A 17 11.19 -28.04 -28.17
C PRO A 17 12.68 -27.67 -28.23
N GLU A 18 13.24 -27.59 -29.43
CA GLU A 18 14.68 -27.35 -29.64
C GLU A 18 15.12 -25.99 -29.08
N VAL A 19 14.22 -24.98 -29.06
CA VAL A 19 14.51 -23.67 -28.45
C VAL A 19 14.79 -23.72 -26.95
N GLU A 20 14.24 -24.71 -26.23
CA GLU A 20 14.47 -24.93 -24.79
C GLU A 20 15.69 -25.82 -24.55
N VAL A 21 15.87 -26.89 -25.34
CA VAL A 21 16.95 -27.86 -25.13
C VAL A 21 18.30 -27.34 -25.62
N ARG A 22 18.31 -26.63 -26.76
CA ARG A 22 19.50 -26.01 -27.36
C ARG A 22 20.68 -26.97 -27.56
N SER A 23 20.41 -28.23 -27.83
CA SER A 23 21.47 -29.24 -28.08
C SER A 23 22.15 -29.05 -29.43
N SER A 24 21.38 -28.72 -30.47
CA SER A 24 21.85 -28.59 -31.84
C SER A 24 21.76 -27.13 -32.28
N LYS A 25 22.91 -26.49 -32.53
CA LYS A 25 22.96 -25.05 -32.87
C LYS A 25 22.39 -24.75 -34.24
N GLU A 26 22.50 -25.70 -35.16
CA GLU A 26 21.97 -25.63 -36.52
C GLU A 26 20.44 -25.60 -36.59
N LEU A 27 19.76 -26.01 -35.51
CA LEU A 27 18.29 -25.99 -35.42
C LEU A 27 17.76 -24.68 -34.83
N LEU A 28 18.66 -23.83 -34.31
CA LEU A 28 18.32 -22.55 -33.71
C LEU A 28 18.49 -21.43 -34.73
N LEU A 29 17.48 -20.57 -34.82
CA LEU A 29 17.55 -19.35 -35.61
C LEU A 29 18.12 -18.21 -34.76
N THR A 30 18.57 -17.14 -35.43
CA THR A 30 19.07 -15.93 -34.77
C THR A 30 17.97 -15.32 -33.89
N PRO A 31 18.23 -15.13 -32.58
CA PRO A 31 17.31 -14.42 -31.70
C PRO A 31 17.08 -12.98 -32.17
N VAL A 32 15.83 -12.53 -32.14
CA VAL A 32 15.45 -11.16 -32.51
C VAL A 32 14.88 -10.47 -31.29
N VAL A 33 15.35 -9.26 -30.99
CA VAL A 33 14.80 -8.40 -29.95
C VAL A 33 14.10 -7.21 -30.60
N ILE A 34 12.84 -7.00 -30.24
CA ILE A 34 12.06 -5.85 -30.65
C ILE A 34 11.85 -5.00 -29.40
N SER A 35 12.50 -3.85 -29.33
CA SER A 35 12.39 -2.91 -28.21
C SER A 35 11.62 -1.67 -28.64
N ARG A 36 10.58 -1.29 -27.88
CA ARG A 36 9.92 0.01 -28.03
C ARG A 36 10.69 1.09 -27.28
N ASN A 37 11.19 0.75 -26.10
CA ASN A 37 12.06 1.58 -25.28
C ASN A 37 12.99 0.67 -24.46
N GLU A 38 13.79 1.23 -23.55
CA GLU A 38 14.75 0.45 -22.75
C GLU A 38 14.07 -0.57 -21.81
N LYS A 39 12.83 -0.31 -21.40
CA LYS A 39 12.07 -1.12 -20.44
C LYS A 39 11.11 -2.11 -21.11
N GLU A 40 10.53 -1.74 -22.24
CA GLU A 40 9.58 -2.52 -23.04
C GLU A 40 10.29 -3.18 -24.21
N LYS A 41 10.45 -4.49 -24.11
CA LYS A 41 11.10 -5.29 -25.15
C LYS A 41 10.53 -6.70 -25.22
N VAL A 42 10.53 -7.23 -26.44
CA VAL A 42 10.14 -8.61 -26.73
C VAL A 42 11.35 -9.32 -27.32
N LEU A 43 11.71 -10.46 -26.73
CA LEU A 43 12.71 -11.38 -27.26
C LEU A 43 12.01 -12.55 -27.94
N ILE A 44 12.35 -12.77 -29.20
CA ILE A 44 11.82 -13.84 -30.05
C ILE A 44 12.96 -14.78 -30.38
N GLU A 45 12.86 -16.01 -29.90
CA GLU A 45 13.83 -17.07 -30.14
C GLU A 45 13.14 -18.19 -30.89
N ALA A 46 13.60 -18.47 -32.10
CA ALA A 46 12.98 -19.45 -32.98
C ALA A 46 13.90 -20.65 -33.21
N SER A 47 13.29 -21.80 -33.44
CA SER A 47 13.94 -23.02 -33.88
C SER A 47 13.07 -23.71 -34.93
N ILE A 48 13.53 -24.85 -35.44
CA ILE A 48 12.80 -25.64 -36.44
C ILE A 48 11.39 -26.08 -35.97
N ASN A 49 11.23 -26.50 -34.71
CA ASN A 49 9.98 -27.08 -34.20
C ASN A 49 9.30 -26.28 -33.08
N SER A 50 9.92 -25.19 -32.63
CA SER A 50 9.41 -24.40 -31.51
C SER A 50 9.84 -22.94 -31.57
N LEU A 51 9.00 -22.07 -31.03
CA LEU A 51 9.18 -20.63 -30.92
C LEU A 51 8.97 -20.22 -29.46
N ARG A 52 9.88 -19.41 -28.93
CA ARG A 52 9.77 -18.80 -27.61
C ARG A 52 9.68 -17.29 -27.73
N ILE A 53 8.65 -16.71 -27.14
CA ILE A 53 8.41 -15.26 -27.15
C ILE A 53 8.41 -14.80 -25.70
N SER A 54 9.35 -13.96 -25.31
CA SER A 54 9.47 -13.42 -23.95
C SER A 54 9.25 -11.93 -23.95
N ILE A 55 8.41 -11.44 -23.04
CA ILE A 55 7.90 -10.08 -23.03
C ILE A 55 8.31 -9.41 -21.71
N ALA A 56 8.91 -8.23 -21.83
CA ALA A 56 9.18 -7.34 -20.71
C ALA A 56 8.15 -6.20 -20.77
N ILE A 57 7.39 -6.04 -19.69
CA ILE A 57 6.23 -5.16 -19.61
C ILE A 57 6.64 -3.85 -18.96
N LYS A 58 6.03 -2.73 -19.38
CA LYS A 58 6.27 -1.42 -18.79
C LYS A 58 5.83 -1.41 -17.33
N LYS A 59 6.69 -0.85 -16.47
CA LYS A 59 6.39 -0.61 -15.05
C LYS A 59 6.84 0.80 -14.71
N ALA A 60 5.89 1.68 -14.39
CA ALA A 60 6.17 3.06 -14.04
C ALA A 60 6.62 3.21 -12.57
N ASP A 61 6.07 2.40 -11.67
CA ASP A 61 6.33 2.47 -10.24
C ASP A 61 6.41 1.09 -9.55
N ASP A 62 6.70 1.09 -8.25
CA ASP A 62 6.83 -0.12 -7.44
C ASP A 62 5.50 -0.89 -7.29
N ILE A 63 4.37 -0.18 -7.32
CA ILE A 63 3.03 -0.80 -7.25
C ILE A 63 2.78 -1.62 -8.52
N GLU A 64 2.99 -1.03 -9.70
CA GLU A 64 2.89 -1.72 -10.98
C GLU A 64 3.89 -2.87 -11.07
N HIS A 65 5.10 -2.72 -10.52
CA HIS A 65 6.05 -3.82 -10.45
C HIS A 65 5.48 -5.03 -9.69
N ILE A 66 4.85 -4.79 -8.53
CA ILE A 66 4.24 -5.85 -7.71
C ILE A 66 2.98 -6.42 -8.38
N LEU A 67 2.11 -5.57 -8.94
CA LEU A 67 0.89 -5.97 -9.64
C LEU A 67 1.21 -6.84 -10.85
N CYS A 68 2.11 -6.38 -11.72
CA CYS A 68 2.60 -7.12 -12.88
C CYS A 68 3.17 -8.48 -12.45
N HIS A 69 4.07 -8.51 -11.47
CA HIS A 69 4.68 -9.76 -11.00
C HIS A 69 3.63 -10.76 -10.46
N LYS A 70 2.65 -10.30 -9.67
CA LYS A 70 1.58 -11.15 -9.15
C LYS A 70 0.64 -11.63 -10.26
N PHE A 71 0.28 -10.77 -11.20
CA PHE A 71 -0.60 -11.09 -12.31
C PHE A 71 0.06 -12.11 -13.27
N MET A 72 1.33 -11.92 -13.61
CA MET A 72 2.09 -12.89 -14.43
C MET A 72 2.17 -14.24 -13.72
N ARG A 73 2.49 -14.23 -12.43
CA ARG A 73 2.54 -15.46 -11.62
C ARG A 73 1.19 -16.18 -11.59
N PHE A 74 0.09 -15.44 -11.47
CA PHE A 74 -1.26 -16.00 -11.51
C PHE A 74 -1.56 -16.72 -12.83
N MET A 75 -1.18 -16.13 -13.96
CA MET A 75 -1.36 -16.74 -15.29
C MET A 75 -0.47 -17.96 -15.48
N MET A 76 0.80 -17.90 -15.06
CA MET A 76 1.74 -19.02 -15.17
C MET A 76 1.33 -20.23 -14.33
N MET A 77 0.67 -20.02 -13.18
CA MET A 77 0.08 -21.12 -12.40
C MET A 77 -1.05 -21.85 -13.14
N ARG A 78 -1.61 -21.26 -14.19
CA ARG A 78 -2.69 -21.80 -15.02
C ARG A 78 -2.21 -22.16 -16.44
N ALA A 79 -0.90 -22.31 -16.63
CA ALA A 79 -0.30 -22.69 -17.91
C ALA A 79 -0.77 -24.06 -18.44
N GLU A 80 -1.42 -24.89 -17.61
CA GLU A 80 -2.08 -26.13 -18.09
C GLU A 80 -3.33 -25.84 -18.93
N ASN A 81 -4.08 -24.78 -18.59
CA ASN A 81 -5.22 -24.32 -19.38
C ASN A 81 -4.77 -23.41 -20.53
N PHE A 82 -3.73 -22.62 -20.30
CA PHE A 82 -3.08 -21.79 -21.31
C PHE A 82 -1.89 -22.53 -21.92
N ILE A 83 -2.17 -23.50 -22.79
CA ILE A 83 -1.19 -24.47 -23.31
C ILE A 83 0.06 -23.87 -23.99
N VAL A 84 -0.05 -22.63 -24.49
CA VAL A 84 1.07 -21.89 -25.12
C VAL A 84 1.94 -21.13 -24.12
N LEU A 85 1.56 -21.08 -22.85
CA LEU A 85 2.24 -20.32 -21.81
C LEU A 85 3.36 -21.14 -21.16
N ARG A 86 4.52 -20.52 -20.97
CA ARG A 86 5.63 -21.14 -20.23
C ARG A 86 5.40 -20.97 -18.73
N ARG A 87 5.60 -22.04 -17.95
CA ARG A 87 5.40 -22.06 -16.48
C ARG A 87 6.32 -21.11 -15.70
N LYS A 88 7.43 -20.69 -16.30
CA LYS A 88 8.40 -19.74 -15.76
C LYS A 88 8.83 -18.82 -16.89
N PRO A 89 9.06 -17.52 -16.66
CA PRO A 89 9.59 -16.66 -17.71
C PRO A 89 11.10 -16.90 -17.90
N ILE A 90 11.67 -16.35 -18.97
CA ILE A 90 13.12 -16.18 -19.09
C ILE A 90 13.59 -15.12 -18.09
N GLU A 91 14.82 -15.26 -17.60
CA GLU A 91 15.45 -14.26 -16.75
C GLU A 91 15.50 -12.88 -17.43
N GLY A 92 15.12 -11.83 -16.70
CA GLY A 92 15.02 -10.48 -17.25
C GLY A 92 13.75 -10.18 -18.04
N TYR A 93 12.79 -11.12 -18.08
CA TYR A 93 11.47 -10.95 -18.71
C TYR A 93 10.35 -11.31 -17.72
N ASP A 94 9.15 -10.79 -17.96
CA ASP A 94 8.01 -10.93 -17.04
C ASP A 94 7.19 -12.18 -17.33
N ILE A 95 7.05 -12.51 -18.62
CA ILE A 95 6.30 -13.66 -19.09
C ILE A 95 6.91 -14.22 -20.37
N SER A 96 6.74 -15.52 -20.58
CA SER A 96 7.21 -16.20 -21.79
C SER A 96 6.14 -17.14 -22.34
N PHE A 97 5.97 -17.13 -23.64
CA PHE A 97 5.20 -18.10 -24.41
C PHE A 97 6.13 -19.13 -25.04
N LEU A 98 5.70 -20.38 -25.07
CA LEU A 98 6.36 -21.48 -25.75
C LEU A 98 5.37 -22.11 -26.73
N ILE A 99 5.57 -21.83 -28.02
CA ILE A 99 4.73 -22.33 -29.11
C ILE A 99 5.50 -23.45 -29.82
N THR A 100 4.94 -24.65 -29.85
CA THR A 100 5.55 -25.81 -30.53
C THR A 100 4.83 -26.11 -31.83
N ASN A 101 5.40 -27.00 -32.66
CA ASN A 101 4.74 -27.49 -33.86
C ASN A 101 3.36 -28.09 -33.57
N PHE A 102 3.19 -28.80 -32.44
CA PHE A 102 1.91 -29.37 -32.02
C PHE A 102 0.82 -28.30 -31.86
N HIS A 103 1.18 -27.12 -31.32
CA HIS A 103 0.25 -26.00 -31.21
C HIS A 103 -0.17 -25.47 -32.58
N THR A 104 0.77 -25.37 -33.52
CA THR A 104 0.47 -24.90 -34.89
C THR A 104 -0.23 -25.94 -35.76
N GLU A 105 -0.18 -27.22 -35.39
CA GLU A 105 -0.93 -28.31 -36.02
C GLU A 105 -2.39 -28.35 -35.52
N GLN A 106 -2.63 -28.03 -34.24
CA GLN A 106 -3.96 -28.04 -33.62
C GLN A 106 -4.70 -26.70 -33.74
N MET A 107 -3.97 -25.58 -33.82
CA MET A 107 -4.54 -24.23 -33.85
C MET A 107 -4.04 -23.44 -35.05
N TYR A 108 -4.87 -22.52 -35.54
CA TYR A 108 -4.47 -21.65 -36.64
C TYR A 108 -3.34 -20.71 -36.23
N LYS A 109 -2.20 -20.80 -36.94
CA LYS A 109 -1.02 -19.98 -36.67
C LYS A 109 -1.29 -18.47 -36.62
N HIS A 110 -2.20 -17.96 -37.43
CA HIS A 110 -2.55 -16.54 -37.44
C HIS A 110 -3.32 -16.14 -36.17
N LYS A 111 -4.22 -16.99 -35.67
CA LYS A 111 -4.91 -16.76 -34.39
C LYS A 111 -3.98 -16.80 -33.19
N LEU A 112 -2.92 -17.60 -33.23
CA LEU A 112 -1.87 -17.57 -32.20
C LEU A 112 -1.10 -16.24 -32.21
N VAL A 113 -0.81 -15.69 -33.39
CA VAL A 113 -0.21 -14.35 -33.49
C VAL A 113 -1.17 -13.30 -32.93
N ASP A 114 -2.43 -13.31 -33.37
CA ASP A 114 -3.46 -12.37 -32.89
C ASP A 114 -3.59 -12.43 -31.37
N PHE A 115 -3.58 -13.63 -30.79
CA PHE A 115 -3.64 -13.83 -29.35
C PHE A 115 -2.44 -13.20 -28.61
N VAL A 116 -1.20 -13.39 -29.10
CA VAL A 116 -0.02 -12.80 -28.46
C VAL A 116 -0.04 -11.27 -28.54
N ILE A 117 -0.47 -10.71 -29.67
CA ILE A 117 -0.61 -9.25 -29.83
C ILE A 117 -1.70 -8.73 -28.89
N HIS A 118 -2.87 -9.35 -28.89
CA HIS A 118 -3.98 -8.97 -28.02
C HIS A 118 -3.58 -9.06 -26.54
N PHE A 119 -2.84 -10.10 -26.15
CA PHE A 119 -2.31 -10.24 -24.80
C PHE A 119 -1.37 -9.06 -24.43
N MET A 120 -0.51 -8.63 -25.35
CA MET A 120 0.37 -7.47 -25.13
C MET A 120 -0.40 -6.16 -24.98
N GLU A 121 -1.55 -6.01 -25.64
CA GLU A 121 -2.38 -4.80 -25.55
C GLU A 121 -3.21 -4.75 -24.27
N GLU A 122 -3.78 -5.87 -23.86
CA GLU A 122 -4.69 -5.93 -22.70
C GLU A 122 -3.94 -5.90 -21.37
N ILE A 123 -2.70 -6.38 -21.31
CA ILE A 123 -1.95 -6.45 -20.06
C ILE A 123 -1.66 -5.08 -19.44
N ASP A 124 -1.38 -4.09 -20.28
CA ASP A 124 -1.09 -2.72 -19.86
C ASP A 124 -2.37 -2.06 -19.31
N LYS A 125 -3.52 -2.33 -19.94
CA LYS A 125 -4.84 -1.86 -19.47
C LYS A 125 -5.19 -2.51 -18.14
N GLU A 126 -5.07 -3.83 -18.04
CA GLU A 126 -5.40 -4.59 -16.83
C GLU A 126 -4.54 -4.16 -15.63
N ILE A 127 -3.23 -3.94 -15.83
CA ILE A 127 -2.35 -3.41 -14.76
C ILE A 127 -2.80 -2.02 -14.31
N SER A 128 -3.16 -1.16 -15.26
CA SER A 128 -3.66 0.20 -14.98
C SER A 128 -4.99 0.16 -14.22
N GLU A 129 -5.91 -0.69 -14.63
CA GLU A 129 -7.21 -0.89 -13.96
C GLU A 129 -7.03 -1.46 -12.54
N MET A 130 -6.17 -2.46 -12.35
CA MET A 130 -5.82 -3.00 -11.03
C MET A 130 -5.24 -1.93 -10.11
N LYS A 131 -4.39 -1.04 -10.64
CA LYS A 131 -3.79 0.07 -9.89
C LYS A 131 -4.84 1.08 -9.45
N LEU A 132 -5.73 1.48 -10.36
CA LEU A 132 -6.85 2.39 -10.04
C LEU A 132 -7.78 1.78 -8.99
N ALA A 133 -8.13 0.50 -9.14
CA ALA A 133 -8.96 -0.22 -8.17
C ALA A 133 -8.31 -0.31 -6.78
N LEU A 134 -6.99 -0.52 -6.73
CA LEU A 134 -6.23 -0.53 -5.48
C LEU A 134 -6.26 0.84 -4.80
N ASN A 135 -6.01 1.92 -5.54
CA ASN A 135 -6.05 3.29 -5.01
C ASN A 135 -7.45 3.69 -4.52
N ALA A 136 -8.50 3.34 -5.27
CA ALA A 136 -9.88 3.59 -4.88
C ALA A 136 -10.24 2.87 -3.57
N ARG A 137 -9.87 1.57 -3.45
CA ARG A 137 -10.10 0.81 -2.20
C ARG A 137 -9.32 1.36 -1.03
N ALA A 138 -8.05 1.74 -1.24
CA ALA A 138 -7.23 2.34 -0.20
C ALA A 138 -7.87 3.63 0.33
N ARG A 139 -8.43 4.46 -0.56
CA ARG A 139 -9.17 5.67 -0.20
C ARG A 139 -10.41 5.36 0.63
N ILE A 140 -11.27 4.45 0.18
CA ILE A 140 -12.49 4.05 0.91
C ILE A 140 -12.12 3.54 2.31
N CYS A 141 -11.09 2.71 2.43
CA CYS A 141 -10.63 2.23 3.73
C CYS A 141 -10.14 3.37 4.62
N ALA A 142 -9.43 4.35 4.09
CA ALA A 142 -8.95 5.51 4.84
C ALA A 142 -10.10 6.43 5.28
N GLU A 143 -11.05 6.73 4.38
CA GLU A 143 -12.24 7.53 4.69
C GLU A 143 -13.10 6.87 5.75
N GLU A 144 -13.41 5.59 5.58
CA GLU A 144 -14.21 4.84 6.55
C GLU A 144 -13.52 4.76 7.92
N PHE A 145 -12.19 4.65 7.92
CA PHE A 145 -11.42 4.69 9.15
C PHE A 145 -11.48 6.07 9.83
N LEU A 146 -11.36 7.16 9.06
CA LEU A 146 -11.39 8.54 9.54
C LEU A 146 -12.79 9.00 9.98
N LYS A 147 -13.86 8.49 9.33
CA LYS A 147 -15.25 8.74 9.71
C LYS A 147 -15.60 8.16 11.08
N ARG A 148 -14.88 7.14 11.54
CA ARG A 148 -15.18 6.45 12.81
C ARG A 148 -14.87 7.31 14.02
N CYS A 149 -15.73 7.15 15.03
CA CYS A 149 -15.78 7.88 16.29
C CYS A 149 -14.44 8.21 16.93
N ASN A 150 -13.43 7.34 16.87
CA ASN A 150 -12.19 7.55 17.63
C ASN A 150 -11.33 8.71 17.09
N TYR A 151 -11.31 8.97 15.78
CA TYR A 151 -10.60 10.14 15.23
C TYR A 151 -11.33 11.42 15.56
N ARG A 152 -12.63 11.46 15.28
CA ARG A 152 -13.49 12.61 15.61
C ARG A 152 -13.52 12.89 17.11
N LYS A 153 -13.59 11.87 17.97
CA LYS A 153 -13.52 12.00 19.45
C LYS A 153 -12.20 12.65 19.87
N ARG A 154 -11.06 12.22 19.33
CA ARG A 154 -9.76 12.82 19.63
C ARG A 154 -9.66 14.26 19.14
N LEU A 155 -10.15 14.53 17.93
CA LEU A 155 -10.16 15.87 17.36
C LEU A 155 -11.01 16.82 18.21
N VAL A 156 -12.23 16.42 18.56
CA VAL A 156 -13.15 17.19 19.43
C VAL A 156 -12.55 17.39 20.82
N THR A 157 -11.96 16.35 21.42
CA THR A 157 -11.28 16.44 22.72
C THR A 157 -10.15 17.47 22.68
N GLN A 158 -9.35 17.48 21.60
CA GLN A 158 -8.26 18.43 21.43
C GLN A 158 -8.78 19.86 21.20
N LEU A 159 -9.86 20.04 20.42
CA LEU A 159 -10.51 21.33 20.23
C LEU A 159 -11.02 21.91 21.55
N VAL A 160 -11.73 21.10 22.37
CA VAL A 160 -12.22 21.52 23.69
C VAL A 160 -11.05 21.91 24.60
N PHE A 161 -9.99 21.09 24.62
CA PHE A 161 -8.80 21.37 25.42
C PHE A 161 -8.10 22.70 25.05
N ASP A 162 -8.09 23.07 23.77
CA ASP A 162 -7.51 24.32 23.29
C ASP A 162 -8.45 25.52 23.53
N ILE A 163 -9.77 25.35 23.40
CA ILE A 163 -10.79 26.36 23.71
C ILE A 163 -10.70 26.77 25.18
N ASP A 164 -10.61 25.80 26.10
CA ASP A 164 -10.46 26.04 27.55
C ASP A 164 -9.20 26.85 27.90
N ARG A 165 -8.23 26.90 26.98
CA ARG A 165 -6.95 27.62 27.13
C ARG A 165 -6.89 28.90 26.29
N HIS A 166 -7.99 29.28 25.63
CA HIS A 166 -8.05 30.40 24.69
C HIS A 166 -6.97 30.32 23.59
N ARG A 167 -6.68 29.12 23.10
CA ARG A 167 -5.76 28.88 21.99
C ARG A 167 -6.52 28.50 20.73
N SER A 168 -5.99 28.88 19.57
CA SER A 168 -6.48 28.40 18.28
C SER A 168 -5.82 27.06 17.95
N THR A 169 -6.63 26.04 17.71
CA THR A 169 -6.15 24.73 17.28
C THR A 169 -5.65 24.80 15.85
N THR A 170 -4.36 24.51 15.65
CA THR A 170 -3.76 24.38 14.32
C THR A 170 -3.48 22.90 14.07
N ILE A 171 -4.17 22.32 13.10
CA ILE A 171 -4.04 20.91 12.74
C ILE A 171 -3.07 20.83 11.57
N ASN A 172 -1.87 20.33 11.82
CA ASN A 172 -0.87 20.04 10.79
C ASN A 172 -0.79 18.53 10.54
N ILE A 173 -0.10 18.11 9.47
CA ILE A 173 0.00 16.69 9.06
C ILE A 173 0.58 15.81 10.19
N LYS A 174 1.55 16.32 10.96
CA LYS A 174 2.15 15.60 12.11
C LYS A 174 1.09 15.34 13.19
N THR A 175 0.34 16.36 13.60
CA THR A 175 -0.77 16.24 14.54
C THR A 175 -1.84 15.27 14.02
N THR A 176 -2.17 15.33 12.72
CA THR A 176 -3.13 14.41 12.09
C THR A 176 -2.66 12.96 12.16
N LEU A 177 -1.38 12.69 11.88
CA LEU A 177 -0.79 11.35 11.97
C LEU A 177 -0.79 10.82 13.41
N GLU A 178 -0.49 11.68 14.39
CA GLU A 178 -0.53 11.33 15.81
C GLU A 178 -1.95 11.02 16.29
N MET A 179 -2.94 11.83 15.88
CA MET A 179 -4.35 11.57 16.13
C MET A 179 -4.80 10.24 15.52
N LEU A 180 -4.45 9.98 14.24
CA LEU A 180 -4.74 8.74 13.52
C LEU A 180 -4.18 7.52 14.26
N TYR A 181 -2.90 7.57 14.63
CA TYR A 181 -2.25 6.51 15.39
C TYR A 181 -2.94 6.28 16.74
N GLY A 182 -3.26 7.36 17.45
CA GLY A 182 -4.00 7.31 18.71
C GLY A 182 -5.39 6.69 18.56
N SER A 183 -6.12 7.01 17.49
CA SER A 183 -7.46 6.49 17.20
C SER A 183 -7.44 5.01 16.82
N TRP A 184 -6.41 4.56 16.10
CA TRP A 184 -6.21 3.15 15.78
C TRP A 184 -6.01 2.32 17.06
N ASN A 185 -5.21 2.82 17.99
CA ASN A 185 -4.95 2.14 19.26
C ASN A 185 -6.18 2.06 20.19
N GLU A 186 -7.19 2.89 19.96
CA GLU A 186 -8.48 2.85 20.68
C GLU A 186 -9.46 1.84 20.08
N VAL A 187 -9.17 1.27 18.91
CA VAL A 187 -10.01 0.23 18.31
C VAL A 187 -9.91 -1.04 19.16
N ARG A 188 -11.00 -1.37 19.87
CA ARG A 188 -11.07 -2.58 20.71
C ARG A 188 -11.00 -3.85 19.85
N GLN A 189 -10.39 -4.91 20.39
CA GLN A 189 -10.35 -6.23 19.71
C GLN A 189 -11.75 -6.79 19.42
N SER A 190 -12.73 -6.49 20.26
CA SER A 190 -14.13 -6.85 20.03
C SER A 190 -14.70 -6.18 18.78
N THR A 191 -14.35 -4.92 18.51
CA THR A 191 -14.72 -4.20 17.28
C THR A 191 -14.10 -4.86 16.06
N ILE A 192 -12.81 -5.22 16.13
CA ILE A 192 -12.13 -5.96 15.06
C ILE A 192 -12.84 -7.30 14.81
N ARG A 193 -13.13 -8.06 15.86
CA ARG A 193 -13.85 -9.34 15.76
C ARG A 193 -15.23 -9.17 15.12
N LYS A 194 -15.99 -8.13 15.50
CA LYS A 194 -17.29 -7.79 14.90
C LYS A 194 -17.15 -7.45 13.40
N CYS A 195 -16.16 -6.66 13.01
CA CYS A 195 -15.90 -6.37 11.59
C CYS A 195 -15.55 -7.64 10.79
N PHE A 196 -14.79 -8.56 11.37
CA PHE A 196 -14.50 -9.85 10.73
C PHE A 196 -15.75 -10.74 10.63
N ALA A 197 -16.62 -10.72 11.63
CA ALA A 197 -17.89 -11.44 11.60
C ALA A 197 -18.85 -10.88 10.53
N ASP A 198 -18.96 -9.55 10.44
CA ASP A 198 -19.79 -8.86 9.45
C ASP A 198 -19.30 -9.09 8.01
N ALA A 199 -17.98 -9.14 7.82
CA ALA A 199 -17.36 -9.54 6.55
C ALA A 199 -17.42 -11.06 6.27
N GLY A 200 -18.10 -11.85 7.11
CA GLY A 200 -18.36 -13.28 6.89
C GLY A 200 -17.20 -14.22 7.25
N PHE A 201 -16.18 -13.74 7.98
CA PHE A 201 -15.02 -14.55 8.38
C PHE A 201 -15.21 -15.33 9.70
N VAL A 202 -16.38 -15.27 10.33
CA VAL A 202 -16.66 -15.95 11.61
C VAL A 202 -17.86 -16.89 11.48
N LEU A 203 -17.75 -18.08 12.09
CA LEU A 203 -18.80 -19.12 12.09
C LEU A 203 -20.03 -18.68 12.91
N PRO A 204 -21.25 -19.19 12.63
CA PRO A 204 -22.51 -18.67 13.18
C PRO A 204 -22.68 -18.76 14.70
N THR A 205 -21.79 -19.43 15.41
CA THR A 205 -21.91 -19.75 16.85
C THR A 205 -21.43 -18.63 17.78
N ASP A 206 -20.80 -17.58 17.24
CA ASP A 206 -20.11 -16.53 18.01
C ASP A 206 -20.89 -15.18 18.10
N LYS A 207 -22.20 -15.18 17.84
CA LYS A 207 -23.01 -13.96 17.95
C LYS A 207 -23.37 -13.66 19.41
N GLU A 208 -22.45 -13.07 20.15
CA GLU A 208 -22.79 -12.35 21.39
C GLU A 208 -23.25 -10.92 21.04
N GLU A 209 -24.51 -10.60 21.35
CA GLU A 209 -25.03 -9.23 21.34
C GLU A 209 -24.48 -8.48 22.57
N VAL A 210 -23.60 -7.50 22.33
CA VAL A 210 -23.14 -6.55 23.36
C VAL A 210 -23.50 -5.14 22.92
N GLN A 211 -24.31 -4.46 23.74
CA GLN A 211 -24.78 -3.08 23.53
C GLN A 211 -23.60 -2.07 23.52
N PRO A 212 -23.68 -0.97 22.75
CA PRO A 212 -22.59 -0.02 22.62
C PRO A 212 -22.54 0.95 23.82
N GLU A 213 -21.61 0.69 24.75
CA GLU A 213 -21.30 1.61 25.86
C GLU A 213 -20.70 2.95 25.39
N ASP A 214 -20.13 3.00 24.18
CA ASP A 214 -19.36 4.15 23.70
C ASP A 214 -20.24 5.38 23.33
N GLN A 215 -21.52 5.18 22.98
CA GLN A 215 -22.42 6.27 22.56
C GLN A 215 -22.68 7.27 23.69
N ALA A 216 -22.91 6.78 24.91
CA ALA A 216 -23.27 7.63 26.06
C ALA A 216 -22.12 8.55 26.53
N GLU A 217 -20.86 8.17 26.29
CA GLU A 217 -19.69 9.00 26.62
C GLU A 217 -19.43 10.07 25.54
N LEU A 218 -19.68 9.72 24.28
CA LEU A 218 -19.65 10.64 23.14
C LEU A 218 -20.74 11.72 23.28
N ASP A 219 -21.97 11.34 23.62
CA ASP A 219 -23.08 12.26 23.82
C ASP A 219 -22.78 13.29 24.92
N ARG A 220 -22.21 12.85 26.05
CA ARG A 220 -21.75 13.77 27.13
C ARG A 220 -20.67 14.74 26.69
N THR A 221 -19.77 14.29 25.82
CA THR A 221 -18.69 15.13 25.30
C THR A 221 -19.27 16.18 24.35
N TRP A 222 -20.24 15.79 23.51
CA TRP A 222 -20.96 16.68 22.59
C TRP A 222 -21.77 17.74 23.32
N ASP A 223 -22.50 17.36 24.37
CA ASP A 223 -23.29 18.29 25.21
C ASP A 223 -22.43 19.42 25.81
N GLY A 224 -21.13 19.16 26.04
CA GLY A 224 -20.16 20.15 26.53
C GLY A 224 -19.75 21.22 25.50
N LEU A 225 -19.93 20.98 24.20
CA LEU A 225 -19.61 21.98 23.15
C LEU A 225 -20.70 23.04 22.97
N ALA A 226 -21.93 22.79 23.46
CA ALA A 226 -23.06 23.72 23.50
C ALA A 226 -23.24 24.59 22.22
N VAL A 227 -23.25 23.97 21.05
CA VAL A 227 -23.55 24.67 19.78
C VAL A 227 -25.07 24.72 19.58
N PRO A 228 -25.73 25.89 19.61
CA PRO A 228 -27.18 25.96 19.50
C PRO A 228 -27.65 25.54 18.10
N GLY A 229 -28.52 24.53 18.02
CA GLY A 229 -29.21 24.14 16.79
C GLY A 229 -28.47 23.20 15.85
N VAL A 230 -27.41 22.52 16.32
CA VAL A 230 -26.69 21.49 15.55
C VAL A 230 -26.76 20.17 16.32
N GLU A 231 -27.42 19.16 15.76
CA GLU A 231 -27.43 17.82 16.34
C GLU A 231 -26.11 17.09 16.05
N PHE A 232 -25.79 16.09 16.87
CA PHE A 232 -24.56 15.29 16.66
C PHE A 232 -24.53 14.66 15.26
N ASP A 233 -25.70 14.25 14.76
CA ASP A 233 -25.82 13.64 13.43
C ASP A 233 -25.54 14.65 12.29
N ASP A 234 -25.89 15.92 12.49
CA ASP A 234 -25.54 17.01 11.56
C ASP A 234 -24.02 17.21 11.48
N PHE A 235 -23.32 17.07 12.60
CA PHE A 235 -21.84 17.14 12.64
C PHE A 235 -21.19 15.91 11.99
N VAL A 236 -21.75 14.72 12.21
CA VAL A 236 -21.24 13.48 11.65
C VAL A 236 -21.38 13.47 10.13
N SER A 237 -22.50 13.97 9.61
CA SER A 237 -22.85 13.99 8.19
C SER A 237 -22.42 15.25 7.44
N ALA A 238 -21.91 16.28 8.13
CA ALA A 238 -21.52 17.57 7.54
C ALA A 238 -20.59 17.45 6.31
N ASP A 239 -19.70 16.46 6.30
CA ASP A 239 -18.71 16.27 5.25
C ASP A 239 -19.15 15.31 4.13
N GLU A 240 -20.33 14.69 4.23
CA GLU A 240 -20.77 13.67 3.25
C GLU A 240 -20.89 14.21 1.82
N ASN A 241 -21.15 15.51 1.68
CA ASN A 241 -21.31 16.18 0.39
C ASN A 241 -20.19 17.18 0.06
N LEU A 242 -19.08 17.14 0.80
CA LEU A 242 -17.96 18.05 0.55
C LEU A 242 -17.10 17.51 -0.60
N ALA A 243 -17.04 18.24 -1.71
CA ALA A 243 -16.16 17.90 -2.83
C ALA A 243 -14.69 18.07 -2.41
N VAL A 244 -14.03 16.96 -2.06
CA VAL A 244 -12.64 16.95 -1.54
C VAL A 244 -11.59 17.14 -2.65
N ALA A 245 -12.02 17.03 -3.91
CA ALA A 245 -11.25 17.38 -5.10
C ALA A 245 -12.21 17.87 -6.20
N PRO A 246 -11.80 18.79 -7.09
CA PRO A 246 -12.58 19.06 -8.29
C PRO A 246 -12.63 17.79 -9.15
N GLU A 247 -13.82 17.40 -9.59
CA GLU A 247 -13.98 16.46 -10.70
C GLU A 247 -13.39 17.13 -11.94
N LEU A 248 -12.12 16.82 -12.24
CA LEU A 248 -11.47 17.32 -13.44
C LEU A 248 -12.12 16.64 -14.63
N THR A 249 -12.62 17.44 -15.55
CA THR A 249 -13.11 16.94 -16.83
C THR A 249 -11.95 16.37 -17.65
N ASP A 250 -12.24 15.40 -18.53
CA ASP A 250 -11.23 14.79 -19.41
C ASP A 250 -10.42 15.85 -20.19
N GLN A 251 -11.04 16.99 -20.51
CA GLN A 251 -10.40 18.13 -21.16
C GLN A 251 -9.33 18.80 -20.27
N GLU A 252 -9.63 19.01 -18.99
CA GLU A 252 -8.71 19.62 -18.01
C GLU A 252 -7.54 18.69 -17.64
N ILE A 253 -7.75 17.37 -17.74
CA ILE A 253 -6.68 16.37 -17.61
C ILE A 253 -5.73 16.45 -18.81
N VAL A 254 -6.28 16.55 -20.03
CA VAL A 254 -5.50 16.66 -21.26
C VAL A 254 -4.69 17.97 -21.29
N ASP A 255 -5.28 19.08 -20.87
CA ASP A 255 -4.60 20.38 -20.82
C ASP A 255 -3.44 20.39 -19.81
N ARG A 256 -3.56 19.66 -18.68
CA ARG A 256 -2.47 19.48 -17.72
C ARG A 256 -1.31 18.62 -18.23
N VAL A 257 -1.56 17.73 -19.19
CA VAL A 257 -0.55 16.82 -19.75
C VAL A 257 0.14 17.42 -20.98
N LEU A 258 -0.55 18.31 -21.71
CA LEU A 258 -0.04 18.94 -22.93
C LEU A 258 0.73 20.24 -22.70
N LEU A 259 0.52 20.92 -21.58
CA LEU A 259 1.31 22.09 -21.22
C LEU A 259 2.64 21.62 -20.62
N PRO A 260 3.80 22.09 -21.14
CA PRO A 260 5.06 21.87 -20.47
C PRO A 260 4.95 22.46 -19.06
N GLU A 261 5.32 21.68 -18.05
CA GLU A 261 5.44 22.16 -16.68
C GLU A 261 6.39 23.38 -16.70
N ASP A 262 5.84 24.57 -16.51
CA ASP A 262 6.64 25.67 -15.98
C ASP A 262 7.08 25.19 -14.60
N ASP A 263 8.33 24.72 -14.53
CA ASP A 263 9.11 24.44 -13.32
C ASP A 263 9.33 25.73 -12.52
N SER A 264 8.24 26.37 -12.14
CA SER A 264 8.15 27.29 -11.02
C SER A 264 7.49 26.53 -9.87
N SER A 265 8.13 25.41 -9.50
CA SER A 265 8.30 25.16 -8.07
C SER A 265 9.07 26.36 -7.54
N SER A 266 8.32 27.40 -7.20
CA SER A 266 8.77 28.39 -6.23
C SER A 266 8.97 27.60 -4.95
N ASP A 267 10.18 27.03 -4.83
CA ASP A 267 10.85 26.72 -3.58
C ASP A 267 10.95 28.04 -2.81
N SER A 268 9.77 28.46 -2.32
CA SER A 268 9.60 29.53 -1.38
C SER A 268 10.10 28.91 -0.09
N GLY A 269 11.42 28.97 0.07
CA GLY A 269 12.17 28.26 1.11
C GLY A 269 11.32 28.15 2.36
N GLU A 270 10.85 26.93 2.63
CA GLU A 270 10.32 26.59 3.93
C GLU A 270 11.50 26.84 4.87
N SER A 271 11.45 27.97 5.57
CA SER A 271 12.30 28.18 6.72
C SER A 271 12.14 26.94 7.57
N GLU A 272 13.20 26.15 7.70
CA GLU A 272 13.34 25.15 8.75
C GLU A 272 13.05 25.91 10.04
N ARG A 273 11.80 25.84 10.51
CA ARG A 273 11.48 26.23 11.86
C ARG A 273 12.16 25.17 12.70
N ASP A 274 13.34 25.50 13.21
CA ASP A 274 14.02 24.77 14.27
C ASP A 274 12.97 24.47 15.36
N GLU A 275 12.35 23.28 15.30
CA GLU A 275 11.58 22.77 16.42
C GLU A 275 12.59 22.67 17.58
N PRO A 276 12.35 23.32 18.72
CA PRO A 276 13.30 23.32 19.81
C PRO A 276 13.58 21.88 20.24
N THR A 277 14.81 21.42 20.00
CA THR A 277 15.24 20.07 20.35
C THR A 277 15.28 19.96 21.87
N MET A 278 14.31 19.25 22.43
CA MET A 278 14.17 19.08 23.88
C MET A 278 15.30 18.18 24.41
N SER A 279 16.02 18.65 25.43
CA SER A 279 17.07 17.87 26.08
C SER A 279 16.48 16.69 26.87
N SER A 280 17.24 15.61 27.02
CA SER A 280 16.85 14.43 27.81
C SER A 280 16.52 14.77 29.27
N ALA A 281 17.21 15.77 29.84
CA ALA A 281 16.93 16.28 31.18
C ALA A 281 15.57 17.03 31.26
N ALA A 282 15.24 17.83 30.26
CA ALA A 282 13.95 18.52 30.18
C ALA A 282 12.79 17.51 29.97
N ALA A 283 12.99 16.49 29.14
CA ALA A 283 12.02 15.42 28.93
C ALA A 283 11.74 14.62 30.23
N ALA A 284 12.78 14.30 31.02
CA ALA A 284 12.64 13.61 32.30
C ALA A 284 11.95 14.47 33.38
N ASP A 285 12.17 15.79 33.38
CA ASP A 285 11.45 16.70 34.28
C ASP A 285 9.96 16.82 33.92
N MET A 286 9.65 16.88 32.63
CA MET A 286 8.26 16.88 32.13
C MET A 286 7.53 15.58 32.47
N ALA A 287 8.18 14.43 32.32
CA ALA A 287 7.61 13.14 32.71
C ALA A 287 7.25 13.09 34.20
N ARG A 288 8.14 13.58 35.08
CA ARG A 288 7.88 13.66 36.52
C ARG A 288 6.74 14.62 36.87
N ARG A 289 6.66 15.79 36.21
CA ARG A 289 5.55 16.73 36.40
C ARG A 289 4.21 16.14 35.95
N LEU A 290 4.21 15.42 34.83
CA LEU A 290 3.01 14.75 34.30
C LEU A 290 2.55 13.62 35.24
N LYS A 291 3.49 12.82 35.76
CA LYS A 291 3.20 11.80 36.78
C LYS A 291 2.57 12.42 38.05
N GLY A 292 3.15 13.49 38.57
CA GLY A 292 2.62 14.20 39.74
C GLY A 292 1.25 14.88 39.49
N TYR A 293 0.89 15.15 38.23
CA TYR A 293 -0.46 15.59 37.86
C TYR A 293 -1.45 14.42 37.86
N LEU A 294 -1.08 13.28 37.27
CA LEU A 294 -1.90 12.06 37.24
C LEU A 294 -2.23 11.56 38.66
N GLU A 295 -1.28 11.66 39.59
CA GLU A 295 -1.46 11.31 41.01
C GLU A 295 -2.44 12.21 41.77
N LYS A 296 -2.71 13.43 41.25
CA LYS A 296 -3.58 14.43 41.89
C LYS A 296 -4.96 14.53 41.24
N LEU A 297 -5.23 13.76 40.18
CA LEU A 297 -6.54 13.78 39.54
C LEU A 297 -7.61 13.18 40.48
N PRO A 298 -8.79 13.80 40.62
CA PRO A 298 -9.85 13.31 41.51
C PRO A 298 -10.40 11.91 41.13
N THR A 299 -10.04 11.39 39.96
CA THR A 299 -10.39 10.05 39.43
C THR A 299 -9.37 8.95 39.76
N THR A 300 -8.50 9.16 40.76
CA THR A 300 -7.39 8.27 41.21
C THR A 300 -7.70 6.79 41.52
N LYS A 301 -8.91 6.29 41.28
CA LYS A 301 -9.30 4.88 41.51
C LYS A 301 -9.82 4.15 40.26
N THR A 302 -9.73 4.73 39.07
CA THR A 302 -10.08 4.00 37.83
C THR A 302 -8.89 3.21 37.32
N ALA A 303 -9.13 2.01 36.77
CA ALA A 303 -8.09 1.13 36.21
C ALA A 303 -7.26 1.82 35.11
N ASP A 304 -7.84 2.81 34.43
CA ASP A 304 -7.17 3.58 33.38
C ASP A 304 -6.09 4.52 33.93
N VAL A 305 -6.27 5.08 35.13
CA VAL A 305 -5.27 5.95 35.77
C VAL A 305 -4.06 5.12 36.23
N GLU A 306 -4.29 3.92 36.78
CA GLU A 306 -3.19 3.01 37.14
C GLU A 306 -2.38 2.57 35.91
N LYS A 307 -3.07 2.25 34.80
CA LYS A 307 -2.43 1.90 33.53
C LYS A 307 -1.64 3.07 32.93
N ALA A 308 -2.14 4.29 33.05
CA ALA A 308 -1.44 5.50 32.63
C ALA A 308 -0.18 5.76 33.47
N LEU A 309 -0.26 5.60 34.80
CA LEU A 309 0.90 5.72 35.69
C LEU A 309 1.98 4.67 35.38
N LEU A 310 1.60 3.41 35.14
CA LEU A 310 2.53 2.36 34.71
C LEU A 310 3.19 2.68 33.36
N SER A 311 2.43 3.25 32.43
CA SER A 311 2.95 3.68 31.13
C SER A 311 3.93 4.85 31.26
N MET A 312 3.67 5.79 32.19
CA MET A 312 4.58 6.87 32.52
C MET A 312 5.89 6.37 33.12
N ASP A 313 5.86 5.35 33.98
CA ASP A 313 7.07 4.71 34.50
C ASP A 313 7.90 4.06 33.39
N ASN A 314 7.24 3.45 32.39
CA ASN A 314 7.94 2.91 31.22
C ASN A 314 8.60 4.01 30.37
N VAL A 315 7.92 5.14 30.18
CA VAL A 315 8.46 6.30 29.46
C VAL A 315 9.64 6.92 30.21
N GLU A 316 9.53 7.10 31.53
CA GLU A 316 10.61 7.62 32.37
C GLU A 316 11.84 6.69 32.32
N ASN A 317 11.63 5.38 32.47
CA ASN A 317 12.70 4.38 32.34
C ASN A 317 13.35 4.38 30.96
N PHE A 318 12.56 4.58 29.89
CA PHE A 318 13.08 4.67 28.53
C PHE A 318 13.95 5.92 28.33
N ILE A 319 13.50 7.08 28.81
CA ILE A 319 14.26 8.35 28.75
C ILE A 319 15.57 8.22 29.53
N LEU A 320 15.53 7.62 30.73
CA LEU A 320 16.73 7.39 31.54
C LEU A 320 17.71 6.43 30.85
N ARG A 321 17.22 5.33 30.27
CA ARG A 321 18.07 4.39 29.52
C ARG A 321 18.66 4.99 28.25
N SER A 322 17.91 5.81 27.52
CA SER A 322 18.39 6.46 26.30
C SER A 322 19.38 7.58 26.59
N ALA A 323 19.23 8.28 27.71
CA ALA A 323 20.20 9.25 28.21
C ALA A 323 21.51 8.59 28.69
N VAL A 324 21.45 7.36 29.22
CA VAL A 324 22.61 6.59 29.72
C VAL A 324 23.34 5.82 28.62
N LYS A 325 22.78 5.66 27.41
CA LYS A 325 23.53 5.13 26.26
C LYS A 325 24.68 6.07 25.93
N SER A 326 25.85 5.78 26.52
CA SER A 326 27.11 6.43 26.19
C SER A 326 27.28 6.39 24.68
N HIS A 327 27.38 7.55 24.04
CA HIS A 327 28.00 7.62 22.74
C HIS A 327 29.34 6.89 22.86
N GLN A 328 29.52 5.81 22.09
CA GLN A 328 30.84 5.26 21.89
C GLN A 328 31.66 6.38 21.25
N THR A 329 32.48 7.05 22.06
CA THR A 329 33.44 8.00 21.52
C THR A 329 34.44 7.21 20.67
N LYS A 330 34.93 7.86 19.59
CA LYS A 330 35.82 7.27 18.59
C LYS A 330 36.90 6.40 19.27
N ILE A 331 37.32 5.31 18.63
CA ILE A 331 38.31 4.35 19.16
C ILE A 331 39.61 5.02 19.67
N THR A 332 39.93 6.20 19.14
CA THR A 332 41.07 7.06 19.53
C THR A 332 40.94 7.67 20.94
N SER A 333 39.74 7.72 21.52
CA SER A 333 39.49 8.24 22.87
C SER A 333 39.84 7.24 23.97
N PHE A 334 40.08 5.97 23.61
CA PHE A 334 40.39 4.89 24.56
C PHE A 334 41.90 4.74 24.84
N PHE A 335 42.76 5.39 24.04
CA PHE A 335 44.22 5.27 24.13
C PHE A 335 44.93 6.54 24.66
N LYS A 336 44.29 7.28 25.57
CA LYS A 336 44.93 8.38 26.29
C LYS A 336 45.33 7.99 27.70
#